data_AF-A0A2R8Y642-F1
#
_entry.id   AF-A0A2R8Y642-F1
#
_cell.length_a   1.000
_cell.length_b   1.000
_cell.length_c   1.000
_cell.angle_alpha   90.00
_cell.angle_beta   90.00
_cell.angle_gamma   90.00
#
_symmetry.space_group_name_H-M   'P 1'
#
loop_
_entity.id
_entity.type
_entity.pdbx_description
1 polymer ?
#
loop_
_entity_poly.entity_id
_entity_poly.type
_entity_poly.pdbx_seq_one_letter_code
_entity_poly.pdbx_strand_id
1 'polypeptide(L)'
;VFGVILGAVCGGLLRLASPIHPDVVMLIAFPGDILMRMLKMLILPLIISSLITGLSGLDAKASGRLGTRAMVYYMSTTIIAAVLGVILVLAIHPGNPKLKKQLGPGKKNDEVSSLDAFLDLIRNLFPENLVQACFQQIQTVTKKVLVAPPPDEEANATSAVVSLLNETVTEVPEETKMVIKKGLEFKDGMNVLGLIGFFIAFGIAMGKMGDQAKLMVDFFNILNEIVMKLVIMIMCAGTLPVTFRCLEENLGIDKRVTRFVLPVGATINMDGTALYEAVAAIFIAQMNGVVLDGGQIVTVSLTATLASVGAASIPSAGLVTMLLILTAVGLPTEDISLLVAVDWLLDRMRTSVNVVGDSFGAGIVYHLSKSELDTIDSQHRVHEDIEMTKTQSIYDDMKNHRESNSNQCVYAAHNSVIVDECKVHFPFMDIETCI
;
A
#
# COMPACT_ATOMS: atom_id res chain seq x y z
N VAL A 1 15.56 -12.35 14.89
CA VAL A 1 15.03 -13.45 15.73
C VAL A 1 15.18 -13.16 17.22
N PHE A 2 16.40 -12.93 17.71
CA PHE A 2 16.64 -12.65 19.14
C PHE A 2 15.75 -11.52 19.71
N GLY A 3 15.66 -10.39 19.02
CA GLY A 3 14.79 -9.27 19.45
C GLY A 3 13.30 -9.63 19.58
N VAL A 4 12.78 -10.55 18.76
CA VAL A 4 11.38 -11.02 18.86
C VAL A 4 11.19 -11.88 20.12
N ILE A 5 12.12 -12.81 20.37
CA ILE A 5 12.08 -13.67 21.55
C ILE A 5 12.22 -12.83 22.82
N LEU A 6 13.21 -11.93 22.87
CA LEU A 6 13.44 -11.04 23.99
C LEU A 6 12.23 -10.13 24.23
N GLY A 7 11.67 -9.53 23.18
CA GLY A 7 10.47 -8.69 23.29
C GLY A 7 9.25 -9.45 23.81
N ALA A 8 9.03 -10.69 23.35
CA ALA A 8 7.93 -11.53 23.82
C ALA A 8 8.08 -11.93 25.30
N VAL A 9 9.30 -12.32 25.70
CA VAL A 9 9.61 -12.69 27.10
C VAL A 9 9.47 -11.47 28.01
N CYS A 10 10.12 -10.35 27.68
CA CYS A 10 10.04 -9.11 28.46
C CYS A 10 8.60 -8.60 28.56
N GLY A 11 7.84 -8.58 27.45
CA GLY A 11 6.44 -8.18 27.44
C GLY A 11 5.55 -9.10 28.29
N GLY A 12 5.82 -10.41 28.25
CA GLY A 12 5.15 -11.39 29.10
C GLY A 12 5.42 -11.17 30.60
N LEU A 13 6.68 -10.93 30.96
CA LEU A 13 7.07 -10.63 32.35
C LEU A 13 6.48 -9.30 32.84
N LEU A 14 6.49 -8.26 32.01
CA LEU A 14 5.84 -6.98 32.33
C LEU A 14 4.34 -7.14 32.59
N ARG A 15 3.67 -7.98 31.80
CA ARG A 15 2.25 -8.28 31.99
C ARG A 15 1.98 -8.96 33.34
N LEU A 16 2.89 -9.82 33.82
CA LEU A 16 2.80 -10.44 35.15
C LEU A 16 3.02 -9.45 36.29
N ALA A 17 3.77 -8.38 36.06
CA ALA A 17 4.03 -7.31 37.02
C ALA A 17 2.94 -6.20 37.04
N SER A 18 1.85 -6.37 36.29
CA SER A 18 0.74 -5.41 36.17
C SER A 18 -0.02 -5.24 37.51
N PRO A 19 -0.45 -4.02 37.90
CA PRO A 19 -0.70 -2.83 37.07
C PRO A 19 0.52 -1.93 36.86
N ILE A 20 0.85 -1.67 35.60
CA ILE A 20 1.86 -0.68 35.19
C ILE A 20 1.16 0.61 34.76
N HIS A 21 1.68 1.76 35.16
CA HIS A 21 1.13 3.06 34.76
C HIS A 21 1.20 3.24 33.23
N PRO A 22 0.15 3.79 32.56
CA PRO A 22 0.13 3.97 31.11
C PRO A 22 1.35 4.70 30.54
N ASP A 23 1.89 5.69 31.25
CA ASP A 23 3.08 6.44 30.82
C ASP A 23 4.33 5.56 30.70
N VAL A 24 4.47 4.56 31.57
CA VAL A 24 5.60 3.61 31.51
C VAL A 24 5.46 2.70 30.29
N VAL A 25 4.24 2.28 29.96
CA VAL A 25 3.96 1.51 28.74
C VAL A 25 4.31 2.33 27.51
N MET A 26 3.94 3.62 27.48
CA MET A 26 4.29 4.54 26.41
C MET A 26 5.82 4.70 26.27
N LEU A 27 6.54 4.92 27.37
CA LEU A 27 8.00 5.04 27.37
C LEU A 27 8.71 3.79 26.87
N ILE A 28 8.20 2.60 27.22
CA ILE A 28 8.75 1.32 26.76
C ILE A 28 8.45 1.08 25.28
N ALA A 29 7.27 1.49 24.79
CA ALA A 29 6.90 1.37 23.38
C ALA A 29 7.59 2.40 22.47
N PHE A 30 8.02 3.54 23.04
CA PHE A 30 8.53 4.69 22.29
C PHE A 30 9.64 4.39 21.27
N PRO A 31 10.68 3.58 21.56
CA PRO A 31 11.69 3.23 20.55
C PRO A 31 11.09 2.53 19.32
N GLY A 32 10.07 1.68 19.53
CA GLY A 32 9.34 1.04 18.44
C GLY A 32 8.51 2.03 17.63
N ASP A 33 7.88 3.00 18.29
CA ASP A 33 7.12 4.06 17.61
C ASP A 33 8.00 4.94 16.72
N ILE A 34 9.20 5.32 17.20
CA ILE A 34 10.18 6.06 16.40
C ILE A 34 10.62 5.26 15.18
N LEU A 35 10.92 3.97 15.36
CA LEU A 35 11.29 3.09 14.25
C LEU A 35 10.17 3.02 13.20
N MET A 36 8.91 2.87 13.62
CA MET A 36 7.77 2.87 12.70
C MET A 36 7.61 4.21 11.96
N ARG A 37 7.89 5.34 12.60
CA ARG A 37 7.86 6.67 11.96
C ARG A 37 8.97 6.81 10.90
N MET A 38 10.19 6.39 11.22
CA MET A 38 11.33 6.42 10.29
C MET A 38 11.06 5.55 9.06
N LEU A 39 10.46 4.39 9.24
CA LEU A 39 10.12 3.49 8.13
C LEU A 39 9.01 4.06 7.25
N LYS A 40 7.94 4.58 7.84
CA LYS A 40 6.83 5.21 7.10
C LYS A 40 7.29 6.39 6.25
N MET A 41 8.27 7.15 6.73
CA MET A 41 8.87 8.26 5.99
C MET A 41 9.54 7.80 4.67
N LEU A 42 10.12 6.60 4.64
CA LEU A 42 10.83 6.08 3.47
C LEU A 42 9.90 5.46 2.42
N ILE A 43 8.66 5.12 2.78
CA ILE A 43 7.72 4.44 1.86
C ILE A 43 7.42 5.33 0.64
N LEU A 44 7.08 6.60 0.87
CA LEU A 44 6.73 7.52 -0.22
C LEU A 44 7.85 7.67 -1.27
N PRO A 45 9.08 8.11 -0.91
CA PRO A 45 10.14 8.29 -1.90
C PRO A 45 10.56 6.96 -2.55
N LEU A 46 10.48 5.84 -1.82
CA LEU A 46 10.77 4.52 -2.38
C LEU A 46 9.74 4.11 -3.44
N ILE A 47 8.44 4.19 -3.14
CA ILE A 47 7.38 3.84 -4.10
C ILE A 47 7.50 4.66 -5.39
N ILE A 48 7.68 5.98 -5.27
CA ILE A 48 7.79 6.87 -6.42
C ILE A 48 9.00 6.50 -7.28
N SER A 49 10.19 6.45 -6.68
CA SER A 49 11.43 6.21 -7.42
C SER A 49 11.55 4.79 -7.95
N SER A 50 11.11 3.78 -7.19
CA SER A 50 11.11 2.38 -7.61
C SER A 50 10.14 2.13 -8.78
N LEU A 51 8.88 2.54 -8.68
CA LEU A 51 7.90 2.27 -9.75
C LEU A 51 8.28 2.94 -11.07
N ILE A 52 8.73 4.20 -10.99
CA ILE A 52 9.19 4.95 -12.15
C ILE A 52 10.34 4.22 -12.84
N THR A 53 11.39 3.88 -12.08
CA THR A 53 12.61 3.28 -12.64
C THR A 53 12.40 1.85 -13.13
N GLY A 54 11.56 1.08 -12.42
CA GLY A 54 11.19 -0.28 -12.81
C GLY A 54 10.44 -0.33 -14.14
N LEU A 55 9.57 0.65 -14.41
CA LEU A 55 8.77 0.71 -15.63
C LEU A 55 9.44 1.44 -16.79
N SER A 56 10.31 2.41 -16.51
CA SER A 56 11.01 3.17 -17.56
C SER A 56 12.10 2.35 -18.24
N GLY A 57 12.69 1.36 -17.55
CA GLY A 57 13.70 0.45 -18.10
C GLY A 57 13.13 -0.68 -18.97
N LEU A 58 11.82 -0.65 -19.27
CA LEU A 58 11.10 -1.69 -19.99
C LEU A 58 10.25 -1.08 -21.11
N ASP A 59 10.24 -1.73 -22.28
CA ASP A 59 9.32 -1.38 -23.35
C ASP A 59 7.86 -1.60 -22.93
N ALA A 60 6.92 -0.80 -23.43
CA ALA A 60 5.50 -0.91 -23.08
C ALA A 60 4.92 -2.34 -23.22
N LYS A 61 5.38 -3.11 -24.22
CA LYS A 61 4.97 -4.52 -24.43
C LYS A 61 5.62 -5.47 -23.42
N ALA A 62 6.84 -5.20 -22.97
CA ALA A 62 7.51 -5.96 -21.92
C ALA A 62 6.87 -5.64 -20.56
N SER A 63 6.65 -4.36 -20.23
CA SER A 63 5.97 -3.92 -19.01
C SER A 63 4.57 -4.50 -18.88
N GLY A 64 3.81 -4.55 -19.99
CA GLY A 64 2.49 -5.18 -20.02
C GLY A 64 2.53 -6.69 -19.74
N ARG A 65 3.51 -7.41 -20.30
CA ARG A 65 3.70 -8.86 -20.05
C ARG A 65 4.13 -9.13 -18.62
N LEU A 66 5.09 -8.36 -18.11
CA LEU A 66 5.55 -8.43 -16.72
C LEU A 66 4.39 -8.18 -15.75
N GLY A 67 3.62 -7.12 -15.99
CA GLY A 67 2.41 -6.79 -15.24
C GLY A 67 1.35 -7.88 -15.29
N THR A 68 1.09 -8.46 -16.47
CA THR A 68 0.11 -9.55 -16.62
C THR A 68 0.55 -10.78 -15.85
N ARG A 69 1.84 -11.17 -15.90
CA ARG A 69 2.36 -12.30 -15.12
C ARG A 69 2.21 -12.07 -13.62
N ALA A 70 2.55 -10.88 -13.14
CA ALA A 70 2.38 -10.52 -11.73
C ALA A 70 0.90 -10.55 -11.30
N MET A 71 0.00 -9.95 -12.10
CA MET A 71 -1.43 -9.90 -11.78
C MET A 71 -2.07 -11.29 -11.79
N VAL A 72 -1.69 -12.15 -12.74
CA VAL A 72 -2.17 -13.55 -12.77
C VAL A 72 -1.70 -14.29 -11.52
N TYR A 73 -0.43 -14.12 -11.13
CA TYR A 73 0.09 -14.71 -9.90
C TYR A 73 -0.72 -14.24 -8.68
N TYR A 74 -0.85 -12.92 -8.47
CA TYR A 74 -1.57 -12.33 -7.33
C TYR A 74 -3.03 -12.80 -7.25
N MET A 75 -3.77 -12.71 -8.36
CA MET A 75 -5.16 -13.16 -8.37
C MET A 75 -5.27 -14.66 -8.07
N SER A 76 -4.35 -15.48 -8.59
CA SER A 76 -4.37 -16.91 -8.35
C SER A 76 -4.06 -17.28 -6.90
N THR A 77 -3.02 -16.70 -6.30
CA THR A 77 -2.61 -16.98 -4.91
C THR A 77 -3.65 -16.52 -3.91
N THR A 78 -4.24 -15.34 -4.14
CA THR A 78 -5.26 -14.79 -3.24
C THR A 78 -6.55 -15.61 -3.28
N ILE A 79 -6.98 -16.08 -4.46
CA ILE A 79 -8.12 -17.01 -4.57
C ILE A 79 -7.82 -18.32 -3.85
N ILE A 80 -6.63 -18.90 -4.05
CA ILE A 80 -6.21 -20.14 -3.37
C ILE A 80 -6.20 -19.94 -1.85
N ALA A 81 -5.71 -18.80 -1.36
CA ALA A 81 -5.68 -18.47 0.07
C ALA A 81 -7.09 -18.34 0.67
N ALA A 82 -8.02 -17.67 -0.02
CA ALA A 82 -9.41 -17.57 0.39
C ALA A 82 -10.09 -18.95 0.44
N VAL A 83 -9.93 -19.77 -0.61
CA VAL A 83 -10.48 -21.13 -0.68
C VAL A 83 -9.90 -22.01 0.42
N LEU A 84 -8.59 -21.93 0.67
CA LEU A 84 -7.94 -22.63 1.78
C LEU A 84 -8.54 -22.20 3.13
N GLY A 85 -8.77 -20.91 3.33
CA GLY A 85 -9.42 -20.38 4.52
C GLY A 85 -10.81 -20.98 4.74
N VAL A 86 -11.63 -21.02 3.68
CA VAL A 86 -12.97 -21.65 3.69
C VAL A 86 -12.88 -23.13 4.07
N ILE A 87 -11.98 -23.89 3.43
CA ILE A 87 -11.82 -25.32 3.71
C ILE A 87 -11.43 -25.55 5.18
N LEU A 88 -10.47 -24.79 5.68
CA LEU A 88 -9.97 -24.93 7.05
C LEU A 88 -11.04 -24.61 8.10
N VAL A 89 -11.79 -23.52 7.94
CA VAL A 89 -12.81 -23.11 8.92
C VAL A 89 -14.03 -24.04 8.91
N LEU A 90 -14.39 -24.61 7.77
CA LEU A 90 -15.45 -25.62 7.68
C LEU A 90 -15.02 -26.95 8.29
N ALA A 91 -13.75 -27.35 8.12
CA ALA A 91 -13.21 -28.60 8.67
C ALA A 91 -13.01 -28.53 10.19
N ILE A 92 -12.48 -27.42 10.72
CA ILE A 92 -12.19 -27.26 12.15
C ILE A 92 -13.44 -26.85 12.93
N HIS A 93 -14.33 -26.08 12.30
CA HIS A 93 -15.55 -25.54 12.89
C HIS A 93 -15.35 -24.81 14.24
N PRO A 94 -14.54 -23.74 14.28
CA PRO A 94 -14.18 -23.07 15.52
C PRO A 94 -15.33 -22.30 16.22
N GLY A 95 -16.39 -21.92 15.50
CA GLY A 95 -17.49 -21.14 16.09
C GLY A 95 -18.48 -22.02 16.88
N ASN A 96 -18.92 -21.52 18.04
CA ASN A 96 -19.89 -22.19 18.89
C ASN A 96 -20.94 -21.20 19.45
N PRO A 97 -22.21 -21.34 19.06
CA PRO A 97 -23.29 -20.42 19.47
C PRO A 97 -23.52 -20.33 20.98
N LYS A 98 -23.14 -21.36 21.75
CA LYS A 98 -23.33 -21.37 23.21
C LYS A 98 -22.42 -20.38 23.91
N LEU A 99 -21.23 -20.11 23.35
CA LEU A 99 -20.26 -19.16 23.90
C LEU A 99 -20.68 -17.69 23.68
N LYS A 100 -21.41 -17.38 22.60
CA LYS A 100 -21.92 -16.02 22.33
C LYS A 100 -22.83 -15.51 23.45
N LYS A 101 -23.65 -16.37 24.06
CA LYS A 101 -24.56 -15.99 25.15
C LYS A 101 -23.86 -15.47 26.40
N GLN A 102 -22.57 -15.76 26.57
CA GLN A 102 -21.75 -15.30 27.70
C GLN A 102 -20.99 -14.00 27.41
N LEU A 103 -20.95 -13.54 26.15
CA LEU A 103 -20.09 -12.44 25.70
C LEU A 103 -20.77 -11.05 25.75
N GLY A 104 -22.06 -10.98 26.10
CA GLY A 104 -22.83 -9.73 26.16
C GLY A 104 -23.13 -9.13 24.77
N PRO A 105 -23.99 -8.10 24.67
CA PRO A 105 -24.24 -7.42 23.39
C PRO A 105 -23.01 -6.61 22.98
N GLY A 106 -22.50 -6.86 21.77
CA GLY A 106 -21.39 -6.13 21.18
C GLY A 106 -21.70 -4.63 21.04
N LYS A 107 -20.65 -3.79 21.03
CA LYS A 107 -20.80 -2.35 20.79
C LYS A 107 -21.23 -2.14 19.33
N LYS A 108 -22.29 -1.38 19.07
CA LYS A 108 -22.68 -1.00 17.70
C LYS A 108 -21.54 -0.18 17.08
N ASN A 109 -20.90 -0.73 16.06
CA ASN A 109 -19.97 0.01 15.21
C ASN A 109 -20.76 0.98 14.32
N ASP A 110 -20.14 2.08 13.90
CA ASP A 110 -20.74 2.97 12.90
C ASP A 110 -21.05 2.14 11.64
N GLU A 111 -22.27 2.25 11.13
CA GLU A 111 -22.71 1.58 9.91
C GLU A 111 -21.98 2.20 8.71
N VAL A 112 -20.82 1.65 8.37
CA VAL A 112 -20.13 1.97 7.11
C VAL A 112 -20.78 1.14 6.01
N SER A 113 -21.33 1.79 4.99
CA SER A 113 -21.94 1.06 3.88
C SER A 113 -20.86 0.36 3.06
N SER A 114 -21.07 -0.92 2.77
CA SER A 114 -20.16 -1.73 1.96
C SER A 114 -19.96 -1.16 0.54
N LEU A 115 -21.03 -0.58 -0.03
CA LEU A 115 -20.96 0.12 -1.31
C LEU A 115 -20.07 1.37 -1.21
N ASP A 116 -20.19 2.13 -0.12
CA ASP A 116 -19.39 3.34 0.08
C ASP A 116 -17.90 2.99 0.16
N ALA A 117 -17.53 1.89 0.85
CA ALA A 117 -16.15 1.42 0.93
C ALA A 117 -15.58 1.02 -0.45
N PHE A 118 -16.37 0.33 -1.28
CA PHE A 118 -15.96 -0.01 -2.65
C PHE A 118 -15.83 1.23 -3.55
N LEU A 119 -16.75 2.18 -3.42
CA LEU A 119 -16.66 3.44 -4.15
C LEU A 119 -15.48 4.28 -3.69
N ASP A 120 -15.16 4.28 -2.39
CA ASP A 120 -13.98 4.93 -1.83
C ASP A 120 -12.70 4.30 -2.36
N LEU A 121 -12.65 2.98 -2.57
CA LEU A 121 -11.51 2.32 -3.22
C LEU A 121 -11.27 2.89 -4.63
N ILE A 122 -12.32 2.99 -5.44
CA ILE A 122 -12.23 3.54 -6.81
C ILE A 122 -11.83 5.02 -6.77
N ARG A 123 -12.40 5.82 -5.85
CA ARG A 123 -12.03 7.24 -5.68
C ARG A 123 -10.57 7.40 -5.29
N ASN A 124 -10.07 6.54 -4.40
CA ASN A 124 -8.67 6.59 -3.98
C ASN A 124 -7.71 6.09 -5.07
N LEU A 125 -8.15 5.25 -6.02
CA LEU A 125 -7.34 4.88 -7.19
C LEU A 125 -7.02 6.09 -8.09
N PHE A 126 -7.90 7.08 -8.14
CA PHE A 126 -7.75 8.30 -8.94
C PHE A 126 -7.84 9.56 -8.05
N PRO A 127 -6.75 9.91 -7.32
CA PRO A 127 -6.78 11.05 -6.42
C PRO A 127 -6.94 12.38 -7.18
N GLU A 128 -7.71 13.31 -6.61
CA GLU A 128 -7.93 14.65 -7.18
C GLU A 128 -6.64 15.50 -7.18
N ASN A 129 -5.72 15.22 -6.24
CA ASN A 129 -4.45 15.92 -6.12
C ASN A 129 -3.34 14.98 -5.65
N LEU A 130 -2.20 14.99 -6.35
CA LEU A 130 -1.07 14.11 -6.07
C LEU A 130 -0.35 14.45 -4.75
N VAL A 131 -0.18 15.74 -4.46
CA VAL A 131 0.48 16.19 -3.21
C VAL A 131 -0.38 15.85 -2.01
N GLN A 132 -1.70 16.04 -2.12
CA GLN A 132 -2.66 15.67 -1.09
C GLN A 132 -2.68 14.16 -0.85
N ALA A 133 -2.60 13.35 -1.90
CA ALA A 133 -2.53 11.89 -1.80
C ALA A 133 -1.34 11.37 -0.97
N CYS A 134 -0.26 12.17 -0.83
CA CYS A 134 0.88 11.80 0.01
C CYS A 134 0.56 11.75 1.50
N PHE A 135 -0.50 12.43 1.96
CA PHE A 135 -0.83 12.51 3.39
C PHE A 135 -2.33 12.37 3.71
N GLN A 136 -3.20 12.32 2.70
CA GLN A 136 -4.65 12.15 2.88
C GLN A 136 -5.26 11.14 1.89
N GLN A 137 -6.35 10.51 2.35
CA GLN A 137 -7.19 9.61 1.57
C GLN A 137 -8.67 9.99 1.73
N ILE A 138 -9.49 9.67 0.75
CA ILE A 138 -10.93 9.96 0.75
C ILE A 138 -11.67 8.83 1.44
N GLN A 139 -12.56 9.18 2.38
CA GLN A 139 -13.49 8.23 2.96
C GLN A 139 -14.90 8.83 3.06
N THR A 140 -15.91 8.03 2.75
CA THR A 140 -17.31 8.39 2.97
C THR A 140 -17.62 8.29 4.46
N VAL A 141 -18.05 9.41 5.04
CA VAL A 141 -18.43 9.50 6.45
C VAL A 141 -19.92 9.81 6.55
N THR A 142 -20.60 9.02 7.37
CA THR A 142 -22.02 9.18 7.66
C THR A 142 -22.19 10.12 8.84
N LYS A 143 -22.65 11.35 8.60
CA LYS A 143 -22.96 12.31 9.67
C LYS A 143 -24.47 12.32 9.93
N LYS A 144 -24.86 12.17 11.19
CA LYS A 144 -26.25 12.40 11.63
C LYS A 144 -26.44 13.90 11.78
N VAL A 145 -27.19 14.52 10.86
CA VAL A 145 -27.48 15.95 10.91
C VAL A 145 -28.93 16.12 11.34
N LEU A 146 -29.14 16.95 12.37
CA LEU A 146 -30.47 17.37 12.77
C LEU A 146 -30.96 18.36 11.71
N VAL A 147 -31.97 17.96 10.93
CA VAL A 147 -32.59 18.84 9.94
C VAL A 147 -33.95 19.24 10.51
N ALA A 148 -34.17 20.56 10.64
CA ALA A 148 -35.48 21.10 11.01
C ALA A 148 -36.50 20.70 9.93
N PRO A 149 -37.76 20.39 10.30
CA PRO A 149 -38.80 20.08 9.32
C PRO A 149 -38.88 21.18 8.25
N PRO A 150 -39.15 20.84 6.98
CA PRO A 150 -39.50 21.86 6.00
C PRO A 150 -40.67 22.68 6.56
N PRO A 151 -40.66 24.01 6.47
CA PRO A 151 -41.77 24.82 6.95
C PRO A 151 -43.03 24.38 6.21
N ASP A 152 -44.07 23.99 6.95
CA ASP A 152 -45.39 23.74 6.40
C ASP A 152 -45.82 24.99 5.60
N GLU A 153 -46.27 24.79 4.35
CA GLU A 153 -46.69 25.86 3.43
C GLU A 153 -47.93 26.65 3.89
N GLU A 154 -48.36 26.50 5.16
CA GLU A 154 -49.55 27.18 5.72
C GLU A 154 -49.31 27.87 7.08
N ALA A 155 -48.10 28.37 7.33
CA ALA A 155 -47.88 29.27 8.46
C ALA A 155 -48.42 30.68 8.15
N ASN A 156 -49.68 30.92 8.47
CA ASN A 156 -50.29 32.25 8.45
C ASN A 156 -49.42 33.25 9.24
N ALA A 157 -49.08 34.39 8.63
CA ALA A 157 -48.14 35.40 9.11
C ALA A 157 -48.39 35.95 10.53
N THR A 158 -49.51 35.61 11.16
CA THR A 158 -49.85 35.98 12.53
C THR A 158 -49.16 35.08 13.58
N SER A 159 -48.81 33.82 13.27
CA SER A 159 -48.18 32.91 14.25
C SER A 159 -46.69 33.21 14.48
N ALA A 160 -45.99 33.72 13.45
CA ALA A 160 -44.57 34.08 13.52
C ALA A 160 -44.30 35.29 14.44
N VAL A 161 -45.26 36.20 14.57
CA VAL A 161 -45.14 37.35 15.48
C VAL A 161 -45.42 36.94 16.93
N VAL A 162 -46.31 35.96 17.13
CA VAL A 162 -46.62 35.42 18.48
C VAL A 162 -45.46 34.58 19.02
N SER A 163 -44.73 33.84 18.18
CA SER A 163 -43.53 33.09 18.61
C SER A 163 -42.37 33.99 19.02
N LEU A 164 -42.24 35.19 18.44
CA LEU A 164 -41.22 36.17 18.83
C LEU A 164 -41.53 36.89 20.16
N LEU A 165 -42.79 36.90 20.60
CA LEU A 165 -43.21 37.59 21.82
C LEU A 165 -43.18 36.69 23.07
N ASN A 166 -42.96 35.38 22.92
CA ASN A 166 -42.99 34.42 24.03
C ASN A 166 -41.63 33.79 24.36
N GLU A 167 -40.51 34.49 24.09
CA GLU A 167 -39.13 34.10 24.44
C GLU A 167 -38.86 34.09 25.96
N THR A 168 -39.62 33.31 26.74
CA THR A 168 -39.25 32.99 28.14
C THR A 168 -39.54 31.55 28.57
N VAL A 169 -39.80 30.62 27.65
CA VAL A 169 -39.88 29.20 28.03
C VAL A 169 -39.00 28.35 27.11
N THR A 170 -37.97 27.79 27.71
CA THR A 170 -37.15 26.69 27.20
C THR A 170 -38.03 25.47 26.93
N GLU A 171 -38.50 25.32 25.70
CA GLU A 171 -38.98 24.04 25.19
C GLU A 171 -38.21 23.71 23.91
N VAL A 172 -37.45 22.62 24.00
CA VAL A 172 -36.78 21.97 22.87
C VAL A 172 -37.88 21.55 21.90
N PRO A 173 -37.86 22.00 20.62
CA PRO A 173 -38.88 21.57 19.66
C PRO A 173 -38.84 20.05 19.49
N GLU A 174 -39.93 19.39 19.88
CA GLU A 174 -40.19 17.99 19.58
C GLU A 174 -40.30 17.82 18.05
N GLU A 175 -39.67 16.75 17.55
CA GLU A 175 -39.53 16.36 16.13
C GLU A 175 -38.36 17.00 15.33
N THR A 176 -37.15 16.95 15.88
CA THR A 176 -35.95 16.96 15.02
C THR A 176 -35.84 15.63 14.27
N LYS A 177 -36.10 15.64 12.95
CA LYS A 177 -35.88 14.46 12.11
C LYS A 177 -34.37 14.26 11.94
N MET A 178 -33.85 13.18 12.50
CA MET A 178 -32.47 12.74 12.29
C MET A 178 -32.29 12.31 10.83
N VAL A 179 -31.77 13.21 9.99
CA VAL A 179 -31.45 12.88 8.60
C VAL A 179 -30.00 12.43 8.54
N ILE A 180 -29.81 11.20 8.07
CA ILE A 180 -28.49 10.63 7.82
C ILE A 180 -27.96 11.27 6.52
N LYS A 181 -26.95 12.14 6.62
CA LYS A 181 -26.29 12.76 5.45
C LYS A 181 -24.94 12.09 5.25
N LYS A 182 -24.74 11.50 4.07
CA LYS A 182 -23.44 11.00 3.63
C LYS A 182 -22.61 12.16 3.08
N GLY A 183 -21.36 12.28 3.52
CA GLY A 183 -20.39 13.24 3.01
C GLY A 183 -19.07 12.57 2.71
N LEU A 184 -18.31 13.13 1.78
CA LEU A 184 -16.91 12.75 1.56
C LEU A 184 -16.04 13.58 2.47
N GLU A 185 -15.12 12.93 3.19
CA GLU A 185 -14.14 13.59 4.04
C GLU A 185 -12.74 13.08 3.71
N PHE A 186 -11.77 13.99 3.75
CA PHE A 186 -10.36 13.62 3.72
C PHE A 186 -9.94 13.16 5.11
N LYS A 187 -9.39 11.96 5.18
CA LYS A 187 -8.76 11.42 6.39
C LYS A 187 -7.26 11.40 6.24
N ASP A 188 -6.57 11.67 7.34
CA ASP A 188 -5.12 11.60 7.40
C ASP A 188 -4.64 10.17 7.20
N GLY A 189 -3.67 10.02 6.30
CA GLY A 189 -3.15 8.74 5.84
C GLY A 189 -2.72 8.83 4.38
N MET A 190 -1.57 8.27 4.05
CA MET A 190 -1.07 8.25 2.68
C MET A 190 -1.94 7.35 1.80
N ASN A 191 -2.46 7.90 0.70
CA ASN A 191 -3.17 7.13 -0.33
C ASN A 191 -2.19 6.40 -1.24
N VAL A 192 -1.64 5.29 -0.74
CA VAL A 192 -0.65 4.47 -1.44
C VAL A 192 -1.19 3.95 -2.78
N LEU A 193 -2.45 3.55 -2.83
CA LEU A 193 -3.09 3.01 -4.03
C LEU A 193 -3.12 4.04 -5.17
N GLY A 194 -3.56 5.26 -4.89
CA GLY A 194 -3.59 6.36 -5.86
C GLY A 194 -2.20 6.76 -6.34
N LEU A 195 -1.21 6.77 -5.45
CA LEU A 195 0.19 7.01 -5.81
C LEU A 195 0.71 5.94 -6.76
N ILE A 196 0.50 4.66 -6.46
CA ILE A 196 0.90 3.55 -7.32
C ILE A 196 0.22 3.67 -8.70
N GLY A 197 -1.09 3.88 -8.74
CA GLY A 197 -1.85 4.01 -10.00
C GLY A 197 -1.32 5.14 -10.88
N PHE A 198 -1.07 6.32 -10.29
CA PHE A 198 -0.49 7.45 -11.00
C PHE A 198 0.95 7.17 -11.47
N PHE A 199 1.83 6.67 -10.60
CA PHE A 199 3.24 6.47 -10.94
C PHE A 199 3.50 5.30 -11.88
N ILE A 200 2.59 4.31 -11.95
CA ILE A 200 2.59 3.31 -13.02
C ILE A 200 2.31 3.98 -14.37
N ALA A 201 1.25 4.79 -14.47
CA ALA A 201 0.92 5.50 -15.70
C ALA A 201 2.05 6.46 -16.12
N PHE A 202 2.64 7.17 -15.14
CA PHE A 202 3.78 8.05 -15.34
C PHE A 202 5.03 7.30 -15.83
N GLY A 203 5.38 6.17 -15.20
CA GLY A 203 6.49 5.31 -15.60
C GLY A 203 6.34 4.78 -17.03
N ILE A 204 5.15 4.32 -17.39
CA ILE A 204 4.84 3.87 -18.76
C ILE A 204 4.92 5.02 -19.76
N ALA A 205 4.44 6.22 -19.41
CA ALA A 205 4.51 7.40 -20.26
C ALA A 205 5.97 7.80 -20.53
N MET A 206 6.82 7.82 -19.49
CA MET A 206 8.26 8.09 -19.66
C MET A 206 8.96 7.02 -20.50
N GLY A 207 8.66 5.74 -20.30
CA GLY A 207 9.22 4.67 -21.14
C GLY A 207 8.89 4.84 -22.62
N LYS A 208 7.72 5.41 -22.95
CA LYS A 208 7.33 5.73 -24.35
C LYS A 208 8.03 6.96 -24.92
N MET A 209 8.54 7.86 -24.09
CA MET A 209 9.22 9.08 -24.53
C MET A 209 10.68 8.84 -24.95
N GLY A 210 11.22 7.65 -24.69
CA GLY A 210 12.59 7.27 -25.06
C GLY A 210 13.62 8.27 -24.56
N ASP A 211 14.50 8.73 -25.44
CA ASP A 211 15.64 9.59 -25.10
C ASP A 211 15.25 10.91 -24.42
N GLN A 212 14.06 11.45 -24.71
CA GLN A 212 13.58 12.69 -24.09
C GLN A 212 13.37 12.54 -22.58
N ALA A 213 13.10 11.31 -22.10
CA ALA A 213 12.90 11.02 -20.69
C ALA A 213 14.19 10.58 -19.96
N LYS A 214 15.31 10.38 -20.68
CA LYS A 214 16.56 9.83 -20.11
C LYS A 214 17.02 10.57 -18.85
N LEU A 215 17.04 11.90 -18.89
CA LEU A 215 17.42 12.73 -17.74
C LEU A 215 16.52 12.49 -16.51
N MET A 216 15.20 12.32 -16.72
CA MET A 216 14.26 12.04 -15.65
C MET A 216 14.43 10.63 -15.10
N VAL A 217 14.65 9.65 -15.98
CA VAL A 217 14.93 8.26 -15.58
C VAL A 217 16.20 8.21 -14.72
N ASP A 218 17.27 8.87 -15.14
CA ASP A 218 18.53 8.95 -14.38
C ASP A 218 18.34 9.62 -13.02
N PHE A 219 17.57 10.71 -12.97
CA PHE A 219 17.22 11.37 -11.71
C PHE A 219 16.52 10.41 -10.73
N PHE A 220 15.49 9.70 -11.18
CA PHE A 220 14.76 8.76 -10.32
C PHE A 220 15.59 7.52 -9.96
N ASN A 221 16.50 7.07 -10.83
CA ASN A 221 17.45 6.02 -10.52
C ASN A 221 18.40 6.43 -9.39
N ILE A 222 18.99 7.62 -9.47
CA ILE A 222 19.86 8.16 -8.42
C ILE A 222 19.07 8.34 -7.13
N LEU A 223 17.85 8.88 -7.19
CA LEU A 223 16.98 9.02 -6.02
C LEU A 223 16.71 7.66 -5.36
N ASN A 224 16.40 6.62 -6.15
CA ASN A 224 16.16 5.29 -5.62
C ASN A 224 17.40 4.73 -4.90
N GLU A 225 18.58 4.85 -5.50
CA GLU A 225 19.83 4.39 -4.87
C GLU A 225 20.15 5.17 -3.57
N ILE A 226 19.87 6.48 -3.52
CA ILE A 226 19.98 7.27 -2.29
C ILE A 226 19.01 6.76 -1.23
N VAL A 227 17.74 6.56 -1.58
CA VAL A 227 16.72 6.06 -0.66
C VAL A 227 17.08 4.68 -0.13
N MET A 228 17.58 3.78 -0.99
CA MET A 228 18.06 2.46 -0.56
C MET A 228 19.24 2.55 0.42
N LYS A 229 20.15 3.52 0.25
CA LYS A 229 21.20 3.78 1.26
C LYS A 229 20.62 4.31 2.58
N LEU A 230 19.61 5.19 2.54
CA LEU A 230 18.90 5.63 3.75
C LEU A 230 18.22 4.46 4.47
N VAL A 231 17.62 3.55 3.70
CA VAL A 231 17.04 2.31 4.23
C VAL A 231 18.09 1.50 4.98
N ILE A 232 19.27 1.27 4.38
CA ILE A 232 20.36 0.52 5.01
C ILE A 232 20.79 1.16 6.34
N MET A 233 20.89 2.49 6.40
CA MET A 233 21.25 3.19 7.65
C MET A 233 20.16 3.09 8.73
N ILE A 234 18.90 2.98 8.34
CA ILE A 234 17.74 2.90 9.25
C ILE A 234 17.45 1.44 9.66
N MET A 235 18.10 0.46 9.04
CA MET A 235 17.62 -0.91 9.05
C MET A 235 17.81 -1.67 10.37
N CYS A 236 16.66 -1.90 11.03
CA CYS A 236 16.40 -3.03 11.93
C CYS A 236 14.96 -3.64 11.85
N ALA A 237 13.94 -3.04 11.18
CA ALA A 237 12.57 -3.61 11.27
C ALA A 237 11.49 -3.30 10.18
N GLY A 238 11.78 -2.65 9.05
CA GLY A 238 10.73 -2.28 8.08
C GLY A 238 10.56 -3.23 6.92
N THR A 239 9.35 -3.75 6.67
CA THR A 239 9.14 -4.87 5.75
C THR A 239 9.46 -4.53 4.29
N LEU A 240 8.81 -3.54 3.66
CA LEU A 240 8.99 -3.28 2.22
C LEU A 240 10.45 -2.98 1.83
N PRO A 241 11.16 -2.04 2.49
CA PRO A 241 12.56 -1.76 2.13
C PRO A 241 13.53 -2.92 2.44
N VAL A 242 13.26 -3.69 3.50
CA VAL A 242 14.05 -4.89 3.81
C VAL A 242 13.84 -5.97 2.74
N THR A 243 12.60 -6.14 2.26
CA THR A 243 12.28 -7.10 1.21
C THR A 243 13.00 -6.75 -0.10
N PHE A 244 13.07 -5.46 -0.46
CA PHE A 244 13.89 -4.99 -1.58
C PHE A 244 15.35 -5.45 -1.44
N ARG A 245 15.99 -5.18 -0.30
CA ARG A 245 17.37 -5.60 -0.05
C ARG A 245 17.56 -7.11 -0.15
N CYS A 246 16.70 -7.88 0.51
CA CYS A 246 16.80 -9.34 0.50
C CYS A 246 16.65 -9.94 -0.90
N LEU A 247 15.77 -9.39 -1.73
CA LEU A 247 15.55 -9.89 -3.09
C LEU A 247 16.64 -9.45 -4.06
N GLU A 248 17.08 -8.19 -3.99
CA GLU A 248 18.09 -7.64 -4.90
C GLU A 248 19.52 -8.07 -4.54
N GLU A 249 19.90 -7.99 -3.25
CA GLU A 249 21.29 -8.25 -2.82
C GLU A 249 21.52 -9.72 -2.47
N ASN A 250 20.62 -10.35 -1.69
CA ASN A 250 20.86 -11.72 -1.23
C ASN A 250 20.44 -12.76 -2.27
N LEU A 251 19.35 -12.51 -3.02
CA LEU A 251 18.79 -13.45 -4.00
C LEU A 251 19.10 -13.09 -5.45
N GLY A 252 19.65 -11.89 -5.71
CA GLY A 252 20.07 -11.47 -7.05
C GLY A 252 18.94 -11.32 -8.07
N ILE A 253 17.73 -11.01 -7.61
CA ILE A 253 16.59 -10.76 -8.51
C ILE A 253 16.79 -9.42 -9.22
N ASP A 254 16.46 -9.38 -10.52
CA ASP A 254 16.59 -8.18 -11.34
C ASP A 254 15.78 -6.99 -10.77
N LYS A 255 16.47 -5.85 -10.64
CA LYS A 255 15.91 -4.61 -10.08
C LYS A 255 14.67 -4.12 -10.84
N ARG A 256 14.58 -4.35 -12.15
CA ARG A 256 13.40 -3.97 -12.95
C ARG A 256 12.16 -4.74 -12.52
N VAL A 257 12.34 -5.99 -12.07
CA VAL A 257 11.25 -6.83 -11.57
C VAL A 257 10.89 -6.47 -10.14
N THR A 258 11.86 -6.40 -9.21
CA THR A 258 11.58 -6.09 -7.79
C THR A 258 10.91 -4.73 -7.63
N ARG A 259 11.40 -3.70 -8.33
CA ARG A 259 10.89 -2.32 -8.28
C ARG A 259 9.49 -2.14 -8.86
N PHE A 260 9.06 -3.07 -9.72
CA PHE A 260 7.69 -3.10 -10.22
C PHE A 260 6.80 -3.99 -9.36
N VAL A 261 7.21 -5.23 -9.09
CA VAL A 261 6.38 -6.27 -8.47
C VAL A 261 6.10 -5.96 -7.00
N LEU A 262 7.10 -5.55 -6.21
CA LEU A 262 6.94 -5.41 -4.74
C LEU A 262 6.03 -4.24 -4.33
N PRO A 263 6.13 -3.02 -4.87
CA PRO A 263 5.22 -1.94 -4.49
C PRO A 263 3.77 -2.24 -4.88
N VAL A 264 3.57 -2.91 -6.02
CA VAL A 264 2.24 -3.34 -6.49
C VAL A 264 1.71 -4.47 -5.59
N GLY A 265 2.53 -5.46 -5.26
CA GLY A 265 2.17 -6.58 -4.38
C GLY A 265 1.76 -6.12 -2.99
N ALA A 266 2.49 -5.16 -2.41
CA ALA A 266 2.20 -4.63 -1.07
C ALA A 266 0.81 -3.99 -0.90
N THR A 267 0.12 -3.68 -2.00
CA THR A 267 -1.27 -3.17 -1.99
C THR A 267 -2.28 -4.16 -2.55
N ILE A 268 -1.93 -4.92 -3.61
CA ILE A 268 -2.89 -5.80 -4.30
C ILE A 268 -2.85 -7.22 -3.75
N ASN A 269 -1.67 -7.76 -3.45
CA ASN A 269 -1.47 -9.17 -3.13
C ASN A 269 -1.49 -9.42 -1.62
N MET A 270 -2.68 -9.46 -1.06
CA MET A 270 -2.89 -9.65 0.38
C MET A 270 -3.46 -11.04 0.72
N ASP A 271 -2.71 -12.10 0.42
CA ASP A 271 -3.12 -13.50 0.62
C ASP A 271 -3.54 -13.81 2.07
N GLY A 272 -2.76 -13.36 3.05
CA GLY A 272 -3.05 -13.51 4.47
C GLY A 272 -4.31 -12.75 4.90
N THR A 273 -4.61 -11.62 4.26
CA THR A 273 -5.84 -10.87 4.48
C THR A 273 -7.04 -11.63 3.93
N ALA A 274 -6.98 -12.13 2.70
CA ALA A 274 -8.06 -12.91 2.09
C ALA A 274 -8.36 -14.20 2.88
N LEU A 275 -7.31 -14.92 3.31
CA LEU A 275 -7.46 -16.11 4.15
C LEU A 275 -8.15 -15.77 5.47
N TYR A 276 -7.65 -14.74 6.17
CA TYR A 276 -8.24 -14.29 7.43
C TYR A 276 -9.70 -13.89 7.25
N GLU A 277 -10.00 -13.11 6.21
CA GLU A 277 -11.33 -12.60 5.93
C GLU A 277 -12.34 -13.71 5.69
N ALA A 278 -11.97 -14.71 4.89
CA ALA A 278 -12.80 -15.89 4.65
C ALA A 278 -13.04 -16.69 5.95
N VAL A 279 -11.99 -16.93 6.73
CA VAL A 279 -12.08 -17.67 8.00
C VAL A 279 -12.95 -16.93 9.01
N ALA A 280 -12.74 -15.63 9.18
CA ALA A 280 -13.45 -14.83 10.18
C ALA A 280 -14.93 -14.64 9.82
N ALA A 281 -15.28 -14.48 8.54
CA ALA A 281 -16.68 -14.40 8.10
C ALA A 281 -17.45 -15.70 8.43
N ILE A 282 -16.87 -16.86 8.13
CA ILE A 282 -17.51 -18.16 8.41
C ILE A 282 -17.51 -18.44 9.92
N PHE A 283 -16.45 -18.05 10.64
CA PHE A 283 -16.42 -18.13 12.11
C PHE A 283 -17.58 -17.34 12.74
N ILE A 284 -17.85 -16.12 12.25
CA ILE A 284 -19.00 -15.32 12.71
C ILE A 284 -20.32 -16.02 12.38
N ALA A 285 -20.46 -16.61 11.19
CA ALA A 285 -21.65 -17.39 10.84
C ALA A 285 -21.87 -18.55 11.83
N GLN A 286 -20.81 -19.31 12.12
CA GLN A 286 -20.83 -20.42 13.08
C GLN A 286 -21.15 -19.96 14.51
N MET A 287 -20.62 -18.81 14.95
CA MET A 287 -20.91 -18.20 16.26
C MET A 287 -22.37 -17.77 16.40
N ASN A 288 -23.06 -17.46 15.29
CA ASN A 288 -24.48 -17.13 15.26
C ASN A 288 -25.39 -18.34 15.01
N GLY A 289 -24.81 -19.53 14.78
CA GLY A 289 -25.58 -20.72 14.40
C GLY A 289 -26.21 -20.61 13.02
N VAL A 290 -25.70 -19.73 12.16
CA VAL A 290 -26.14 -19.56 10.78
C VAL A 290 -25.35 -20.55 9.93
N VAL A 291 -26.07 -21.48 9.28
CA VAL A 291 -25.48 -22.39 8.29
C VAL A 291 -25.47 -21.67 6.95
N LEU A 292 -24.27 -21.47 6.40
CA LEU A 292 -24.10 -20.88 5.08
C LEU A 292 -24.37 -21.91 3.99
N ASP A 293 -25.12 -21.53 2.97
CA ASP A 293 -25.29 -22.35 1.77
C ASP A 293 -24.04 -22.29 0.86
N GLY A 294 -23.99 -23.17 -0.15
CA GLY A 294 -22.86 -23.21 -1.07
C GLY A 294 -22.66 -21.91 -1.85
N GLY A 295 -23.74 -21.17 -2.15
CA GLY A 295 -23.68 -19.89 -2.84
C GLY A 295 -23.09 -18.79 -1.97
N GLN A 296 -23.47 -18.74 -0.69
CA GLN A 296 -22.91 -17.84 0.31
C GLN A 296 -21.44 -18.14 0.57
N ILE A 297 -21.03 -19.41 0.60
CA ILE A 297 -19.62 -19.80 0.73
C ILE A 297 -18.78 -19.28 -0.45
N VAL A 298 -19.27 -19.48 -1.69
CA VAL A 298 -18.62 -18.91 -2.89
C VAL A 298 -18.58 -17.39 -2.82
N THR A 299 -19.66 -16.76 -2.34
CA THR A 299 -19.74 -15.31 -2.16
C THR A 299 -18.71 -14.81 -1.14
N VAL A 300 -18.54 -15.47 0.01
CA VAL A 300 -17.47 -15.16 0.98
C VAL A 300 -16.10 -15.25 0.31
N SER A 301 -15.81 -16.33 -0.40
CA SER A 301 -14.49 -16.51 -1.04
C SER A 301 -14.18 -15.42 -2.07
N LEU A 302 -15.15 -15.08 -2.93
CA LEU A 302 -14.98 -14.06 -3.96
C LEU A 302 -14.88 -12.65 -3.34
N THR A 303 -15.75 -12.34 -2.39
CA THR A 303 -15.75 -11.03 -1.71
C THR A 303 -14.50 -10.84 -0.87
N ALA A 304 -13.98 -11.87 -0.18
CA ALA A 304 -12.70 -11.82 0.53
C ALA A 304 -11.52 -11.54 -0.42
N THR A 305 -11.51 -12.17 -1.60
CA THR A 305 -10.47 -11.91 -2.62
C THR A 305 -10.53 -10.46 -3.11
N LEU A 306 -11.72 -9.91 -3.36
CA LEU A 306 -11.87 -8.52 -3.80
C LEU A 306 -11.57 -7.52 -2.68
N ALA A 307 -11.97 -7.85 -1.46
CA ALA A 307 -11.80 -7.04 -0.27
C ALA A 307 -10.31 -6.95 0.13
N SER A 308 -9.55 -8.03 -0.02
CA SER A 308 -8.11 -8.03 0.25
C SER A 308 -7.31 -7.13 -0.69
N VAL A 309 -7.74 -6.98 -1.96
CA VAL A 309 -7.16 -6.01 -2.90
C VAL A 309 -7.48 -4.56 -2.50
N GLY A 310 -8.65 -4.37 -1.88
CA GLY A 310 -9.12 -3.05 -1.45
C GLY A 310 -8.68 -2.64 -0.04
N ALA A 311 -8.06 -3.53 0.71
CA ALA A 311 -7.56 -3.25 2.05
C ALA A 311 -6.36 -2.30 1.94
N ALA A 312 -6.47 -1.09 2.48
CA ALA A 312 -5.33 -0.18 2.57
C ALA A 312 -4.21 -0.84 3.40
N SER A 313 -2.93 -0.61 3.06
CA SER A 313 -1.77 -1.09 3.82
C SER A 313 -1.59 -0.34 5.14
N ILE A 314 -2.64 -0.28 5.94
CA ILE A 314 -2.74 0.37 7.25
C ILE A 314 -3.04 -0.73 8.28
N PRO A 315 -2.42 -0.71 9.48
CA PRO A 315 -2.77 -1.63 10.54
C PRO A 315 -4.28 -1.63 10.80
N SER A 316 -4.84 -2.82 11.00
CA SER A 316 -6.27 -3.01 11.29
C SER A 316 -7.25 -2.66 10.15
N ALA A 317 -6.77 -2.41 8.92
CA ALA A 317 -7.63 -2.17 7.75
C ALA A 317 -8.55 -3.37 7.42
N GLY A 318 -8.11 -4.59 7.73
CA GLY A 318 -8.86 -5.84 7.50
C GLY A 318 -10.22 -5.91 8.23
N LEU A 319 -10.44 -5.08 9.26
CA LEU A 319 -11.71 -5.03 9.98
C LEU A 319 -12.77 -4.20 9.25
N VAL A 320 -12.36 -3.22 8.44
CA VAL A 320 -13.28 -2.39 7.64
C VAL A 320 -13.76 -3.17 6.43
N THR A 321 -12.85 -3.92 5.79
CA THR A 321 -13.15 -4.81 4.67
C THR A 321 -13.94 -6.05 5.08
N MET A 322 -13.80 -6.52 6.33
CA MET A 322 -14.68 -7.54 6.91
C MET A 322 -16.17 -7.15 6.88
N LEU A 323 -16.48 -5.87 7.07
CA LEU A 323 -17.87 -5.39 7.05
C LEU A 323 -18.52 -5.55 5.67
N LEU A 324 -17.75 -5.36 4.59
CA LEU A 324 -18.19 -5.60 3.22
C LEU A 324 -18.61 -7.07 3.04
N ILE A 325 -17.79 -8.00 3.54
CA ILE A 325 -18.03 -9.44 3.41
C ILE A 325 -19.26 -9.86 4.21
N LEU A 326 -19.33 -9.49 5.49
CA LEU A 326 -20.46 -9.85 6.35
C LEU A 326 -21.79 -9.32 5.80
N THR A 327 -21.80 -8.08 5.30
CA THR A 327 -23.00 -7.49 4.69
C THR A 327 -23.37 -8.19 3.39
N ALA A 328 -22.38 -8.58 2.56
CA ALA A 328 -22.63 -9.29 1.30
C ALA A 328 -23.30 -10.65 1.49
N VAL A 329 -23.04 -11.34 2.62
CA VAL A 329 -23.68 -12.62 2.95
C VAL A 329 -24.84 -12.51 3.96
N GLY A 330 -25.17 -11.29 4.40
CA GLY A 330 -26.28 -11.03 5.32
C GLY A 330 -26.02 -11.45 6.78
N LEU A 331 -24.76 -11.45 7.22
CA LEU A 331 -24.37 -11.79 8.59
C LEU A 331 -24.36 -10.56 9.52
N PRO A 332 -24.57 -10.75 10.84
CA PRO A 332 -24.53 -9.68 11.82
C PRO A 332 -23.12 -9.04 11.93
N THR A 333 -23.07 -7.71 11.88
CA THR A 333 -21.81 -6.95 11.87
C THR A 333 -21.34 -6.52 13.27
N GLU A 334 -22.21 -6.66 14.27
CA GLU A 334 -21.94 -6.41 15.70
C GLU A 334 -20.86 -7.34 16.28
N ASP A 335 -20.71 -8.52 15.69
CA ASP A 335 -19.76 -9.56 16.15
C ASP A 335 -18.32 -9.31 15.68
N ILE A 336 -18.06 -8.28 14.84
CA ILE A 336 -16.70 -7.87 14.46
C ILE A 336 -15.88 -7.52 15.71
N SER A 337 -16.51 -7.00 16.77
CA SER A 337 -15.88 -6.68 18.04
C SER A 337 -15.10 -7.85 18.67
N LEU A 338 -15.54 -9.09 18.44
CA LEU A 338 -14.84 -10.31 18.88
C LEU A 338 -13.50 -10.49 18.17
N LEU A 339 -13.44 -10.12 16.89
CA LEU A 339 -12.23 -10.20 16.08
C LEU A 339 -11.23 -9.12 16.48
N VAL A 340 -11.68 -7.91 16.81
CA VAL A 340 -10.81 -6.80 17.23
C VAL A 340 -9.92 -7.18 18.42
N ALA A 341 -10.43 -7.98 19.35
CA ALA A 341 -9.68 -8.40 20.54
C ALA A 341 -8.45 -9.29 20.22
N VAL A 342 -8.48 -10.02 19.11
CA VAL A 342 -7.41 -10.93 18.68
C VAL A 342 -6.62 -10.42 17.47
N ASP A 343 -7.15 -9.40 16.76
CA ASP A 343 -6.56 -8.86 15.52
C ASP A 343 -5.13 -8.36 15.72
N TRP A 344 -4.78 -7.81 16.88
CA TRP A 344 -3.42 -7.31 17.16
C TRP A 344 -2.30 -8.36 17.00
N LEU A 345 -2.63 -9.65 17.18
CA LEU A 345 -1.71 -10.77 17.00
C LEU A 345 -1.81 -11.33 15.58
N LEU A 346 -3.04 -11.53 15.10
CA LEU A 346 -3.28 -12.11 13.77
C LEU A 346 -2.76 -11.19 12.66
N ASP A 347 -2.89 -9.87 12.80
CA ASP A 347 -2.42 -8.87 11.84
C ASP A 347 -0.91 -8.99 11.56
N ARG A 348 -0.12 -9.34 12.57
CA ARG A 348 1.34 -9.56 12.44
C ARG A 348 1.64 -10.78 11.58
N MET A 349 0.88 -11.86 11.77
CA MET A 349 1.02 -13.08 10.98
C MET A 349 0.53 -12.88 9.55
N ARG A 350 -0.61 -12.18 9.37
CA ARG A 350 -1.13 -11.79 8.04
C ARG A 350 -0.09 -11.02 7.25
N THR A 351 0.48 -9.98 7.86
CA THR A 351 1.50 -9.14 7.22
C THR A 351 2.72 -9.96 6.80
N SER A 352 3.17 -10.91 7.65
CA SER A 352 4.28 -11.79 7.29
C SER A 352 3.97 -12.68 6.09
N VAL A 353 2.75 -13.23 6.01
CA VAL A 353 2.33 -14.06 4.86
C VAL A 353 2.28 -13.23 3.58
N ASN A 354 1.71 -12.02 3.63
CA ASN A 354 1.62 -11.13 2.48
C ASN A 354 3.02 -10.80 1.93
N VAL A 355 3.96 -10.40 2.80
CA VAL A 355 5.34 -10.06 2.40
C VAL A 355 6.07 -11.26 1.79
N VAL A 356 5.86 -12.46 2.33
CA VAL A 356 6.43 -13.70 1.78
C VAL A 356 5.81 -14.02 0.41
N GLY A 357 4.50 -13.88 0.26
CA GLY A 357 3.78 -14.05 -1.01
C GLY A 357 4.32 -13.16 -2.11
N ASP A 358 4.56 -11.88 -1.80
CA ASP A 358 5.17 -10.91 -2.73
C ASP A 358 6.61 -11.28 -3.10
N SER A 359 7.38 -11.79 -2.15
CA SER A 359 8.76 -12.23 -2.37
C SER A 359 8.83 -13.42 -3.32
N PHE A 360 7.96 -14.41 -3.13
CA PHE A 360 7.81 -15.53 -4.09
C PHE A 360 7.31 -15.05 -5.44
N GLY A 361 6.37 -14.10 -5.46
CA GLY A 361 5.85 -13.49 -6.67
C GLY A 361 6.95 -12.84 -7.49
N ALA A 362 7.81 -12.04 -6.87
CA ALA A 362 8.97 -11.42 -7.53
C ALA A 362 9.90 -12.47 -8.14
N GLY A 363 10.21 -13.55 -7.42
CA GLY A 363 11.04 -14.64 -7.91
C GLY A 363 10.43 -15.39 -9.11
N ILE A 364 9.14 -15.71 -9.04
CA ILE A 364 8.42 -16.42 -10.11
C ILE A 364 8.32 -15.53 -11.36
N VAL A 365 7.92 -14.27 -11.19
CA VAL A 365 7.80 -13.30 -12.29
C VAL A 365 9.14 -13.04 -12.94
N TYR A 366 10.22 -12.96 -12.16
CA TYR A 366 11.59 -12.86 -12.68
C TYR A 366 11.96 -14.08 -13.51
N HIS A 367 11.75 -15.29 -12.99
CA HIS A 367 12.05 -16.52 -13.71
C HIS A 367 11.30 -16.61 -15.05
N LEU A 368 10.01 -16.27 -15.07
CA LEU A 368 9.17 -16.28 -16.27
C LEU A 368 9.51 -15.18 -17.28
N SER A 369 10.16 -14.11 -16.83
CA SER A 369 10.49 -12.93 -17.67
C SER A 369 11.97 -12.86 -18.06
N LYS A 370 12.80 -13.80 -17.56
CA LYS A 370 14.25 -13.79 -17.73
C LYS A 370 14.70 -13.66 -19.18
N SER A 371 14.15 -14.46 -20.08
CA SER A 371 14.51 -14.41 -21.51
C SER A 371 14.20 -13.06 -22.17
N GLU A 372 13.14 -12.38 -21.72
CA GLU A 372 12.77 -11.07 -22.25
C GLU A 372 13.70 -9.98 -21.74
N LEU A 373 14.07 -10.04 -20.45
CA LEU A 373 15.03 -9.13 -19.83
C LEU A 373 16.42 -9.26 -20.48
N ASP A 374 16.90 -10.49 -20.67
CA ASP A 374 18.18 -10.77 -21.34
C ASP A 374 18.19 -10.22 -22.78
N THR A 375 17.06 -10.29 -23.48
CA THR A 375 16.91 -9.72 -24.83
C THR A 375 17.00 -8.19 -24.80
N ILE A 376 16.31 -7.53 -23.87
CA ILE A 376 16.35 -6.07 -23.69
C ILE A 376 17.78 -5.60 -23.39
N ASP A 377 18.51 -6.33 -22.55
CA ASP A 377 19.90 -6.02 -22.20
C ASP A 377 20.83 -6.17 -23.42
N SER A 378 20.61 -7.20 -24.23
CA SER A 378 21.39 -7.39 -25.46
C SER A 378 21.15 -6.27 -26.47
N GLN A 379 19.92 -5.78 -26.60
CA GLN A 379 19.56 -4.69 -27.50
C GLN A 379 20.15 -3.35 -27.01
N HIS A 380 20.08 -3.08 -25.71
CA HIS A 380 20.69 -1.88 -25.13
C HIS A 380 22.20 -1.84 -25.35
N ARG A 381 22.91 -2.94 -25.09
CA ARG A 381 24.36 -3.00 -25.33
C ARG A 381 24.72 -2.73 -26.80
N VAL A 382 23.99 -3.35 -27.72
CA VAL A 382 24.21 -3.11 -29.16
C VAL A 382 23.96 -1.64 -29.52
N HIS A 383 22.97 -0.99 -28.92
CA HIS A 383 22.69 0.42 -29.17
C HIS A 383 23.78 1.35 -28.62
N GLU A 384 24.24 1.09 -27.39
CA GLU A 384 25.35 1.81 -26.76
C GLU A 384 26.65 1.64 -27.56
N ASP A 385 26.96 0.44 -28.03
CA ASP A 385 28.14 0.17 -28.86
C ASP A 385 28.09 0.94 -30.19
N ILE A 386 26.90 1.03 -30.81
CA ILE A 386 26.69 1.81 -32.04
C ILE A 386 26.84 3.31 -31.78
N GLU A 387 26.28 3.84 -30.67
CA GLU A 387 26.42 5.25 -30.30
C GLU A 387 27.87 5.61 -29.95
N MET A 388 28.58 4.76 -29.22
CA MET A 388 30.02 4.94 -28.93
C MET A 388 30.83 4.95 -30.23
N THR A 389 30.55 4.03 -31.15
CA THR A 389 31.25 3.97 -32.45
C THR A 389 30.98 5.22 -33.29
N LYS A 390 29.74 5.73 -33.31
CA LYS A 390 29.40 6.99 -34.00
C LYS A 390 30.08 8.19 -33.35
N THR A 391 30.07 8.28 -32.02
CA THR A 391 30.69 9.38 -31.28
C THR A 391 32.21 9.39 -31.49
N GLN A 392 32.82 8.20 -31.48
CA GLN A 392 34.25 8.04 -31.75
C GLN A 392 34.59 8.37 -33.20
N SER A 393 33.77 7.95 -34.17
CA SER A 393 33.91 8.35 -35.57
C SER A 393 33.79 9.88 -35.75
N ILE A 394 32.86 10.54 -35.06
CA ILE A 394 32.71 12.00 -35.10
C ILE A 394 33.92 12.69 -34.46
N TYR A 395 34.42 12.15 -33.34
CA TYR A 395 35.60 12.67 -32.67
C TYR A 395 36.85 12.52 -33.55
N ASP A 396 37.04 11.37 -34.19
CA ASP A 396 38.14 11.10 -35.10
C ASP A 396 38.06 11.98 -36.36
N ASP A 397 36.85 12.22 -36.89
CA ASP A 397 36.64 13.12 -38.03
C ASP A 397 36.92 14.58 -37.66
N MET A 398 36.46 15.04 -36.48
CA MET A 398 36.81 16.37 -35.95
C MET A 398 38.31 16.51 -35.69
N LYS A 399 38.97 15.47 -35.18
CA LYS A 399 40.42 15.45 -34.96
C LYS A 399 41.18 15.52 -36.29
N ASN A 400 40.78 14.75 -37.29
CA ASN A 400 41.37 14.79 -38.63
C ASN A 400 41.15 16.14 -39.33
N HIS A 401 39.98 16.76 -39.16
CA HIS A 401 39.72 18.13 -39.62
C HIS A 401 40.56 19.18 -38.88
N ARG A 402 40.79 19.00 -37.58
CA ARG A 402 41.61 19.90 -36.76
C ARG A 402 43.10 19.75 -37.07
N GLU A 403 43.58 18.53 -37.34
CA GLU A 403 44.95 18.27 -37.80
C GLU A 403 45.17 18.78 -39.23
N SER A 404 44.20 18.61 -40.13
CA SER A 404 44.26 19.17 -41.50
C SER A 404 44.27 20.71 -41.49
N ASN A 405 43.52 21.34 -40.58
CA ASN A 405 43.53 22.80 -40.41
C ASN A 405 44.68 23.31 -39.52
N SER A 406 45.43 22.45 -38.82
CA SER A 406 46.57 22.90 -38.01
C SER A 406 47.79 23.32 -38.84
N ASN A 407 47.76 23.11 -40.16
CA ASN A 407 48.68 23.77 -41.09
C ASN A 407 48.21 25.18 -41.51
N GLN A 408 47.06 25.67 -41.03
CA GLN A 408 46.53 26.98 -41.37
C GLN A 408 45.61 27.55 -40.26
N CYS A 409 46.17 28.46 -39.45
CA CYS A 409 45.56 29.34 -38.44
C CYS A 409 45.87 29.03 -36.97
N VAL A 410 46.82 29.80 -36.46
CA VAL A 410 46.92 30.24 -35.06
C VAL A 410 45.74 31.20 -34.78
N TYR A 411 45.17 31.11 -33.57
CA TYR A 411 44.08 31.92 -32.97
C TYR A 411 42.63 31.51 -33.27
N ALA A 412 42.02 30.80 -32.32
CA ALA A 412 40.67 31.08 -31.80
C ALA A 412 40.43 30.26 -30.52
N ALA A 413 40.31 30.94 -29.39
CA ALA A 413 39.86 30.37 -28.12
C ALA A 413 38.34 30.18 -28.15
N HIS A 414 37.82 29.03 -27.70
CA HIS A 414 36.52 28.98 -27.03
C HIS A 414 36.32 27.70 -26.19
N ASN A 415 35.82 27.96 -24.97
CA ASN A 415 35.26 27.09 -23.94
C ASN A 415 34.87 25.66 -24.36
N SER A 416 35.50 24.68 -23.71
CA SER A 416 34.82 23.46 -23.29
C SER A 416 35.35 23.07 -21.91
N VAL A 417 34.44 22.97 -20.93
CA VAL A 417 34.73 22.41 -19.62
C VAL A 417 34.65 20.89 -19.79
N ILE A 418 35.78 20.21 -19.58
CA ILE A 418 35.84 18.75 -19.48
C ILE A 418 35.37 18.41 -18.06
N VAL A 419 34.22 17.74 -17.95
CA VAL A 419 33.77 17.16 -16.68
C VAL A 419 34.41 15.77 -16.60
N ASP A 420 35.52 15.66 -15.88
CA ASP A 420 36.11 14.37 -15.51
C ASP A 420 35.14 13.62 -14.58
N GLU A 421 34.89 12.35 -14.86
CA GLU A 421 34.15 11.44 -14.00
C GLU A 421 34.91 11.20 -12.69
N CYS A 422 34.67 12.04 -11.69
CA CYS A 422 35.05 11.74 -10.32
C CYS A 422 34.15 10.62 -9.77
N LYS A 423 34.59 9.36 -9.89
CA LYS A 423 34.10 8.28 -9.02
C LYS A 423 34.43 8.64 -7.57
N VAL A 424 33.47 9.21 -6.86
CA VAL A 424 33.58 9.44 -5.41
C VAL A 424 33.49 8.09 -4.72
N HIS A 425 34.65 7.55 -4.33
CA HIS A 425 34.74 6.39 -3.45
C HIS A 425 34.37 6.85 -2.04
N PHE A 426 33.18 6.50 -1.57
CA PHE A 426 32.86 6.61 -0.14
C PHE A 426 33.49 5.40 0.57
N PRO A 427 34.40 5.59 1.53
CA PRO A 427 34.87 4.50 2.37
C PRO A 427 33.75 4.23 3.38
N PHE A 428 32.91 3.22 3.14
CA PHE A 428 32.04 2.71 4.18
C PHE A 428 32.90 1.89 5.14
N MET A 429 32.91 2.34 6.39
CA MET A 429 33.40 1.60 7.55
C MET A 429 32.56 0.32 7.66
N ASP A 430 33.21 -0.83 7.83
CA ASP A 430 32.57 -2.14 7.93
C ASP A 430 31.43 -2.13 8.95
N ILE A 431 30.19 -2.26 8.46
CA ILE A 431 28.97 -2.44 9.26
C ILE A 431 28.85 -3.93 9.64
N GLU A 432 29.91 -4.49 10.22
CA GLU A 432 29.82 -5.78 10.94
C GLU A 432 29.50 -5.57 12.43
N THR A 433 29.45 -4.32 12.91
CA THR A 433 29.29 -3.97 14.33
C THR A 433 27.84 -3.76 14.80
N CYS A 434 26.84 -4.18 14.02
CA CYS A 434 25.42 -4.17 14.44
C CYS A 434 24.88 -5.58 14.74
N ILE A 435 25.68 -6.43 15.38
CA ILE A 435 25.23 -7.70 15.97
C ILE A 435 24.99 -7.52 17.47
#